data_AF-A0A840PYE6-F1
#
_entry.id   AF-A0A840PYE6-F1
#
_cell.length_a   1.000
_cell.length_b   1.000
_cell.length_c   1.000
_cell.angle_alpha   90.00
_cell.angle_beta   90.00
_cell.angle_gamma   90.00
#
_symmetry.space_group_name_H-M   'P 1'
#
loop_
_entity.id
_entity.type
_entity.pdbx_description
1 polymer ?
#
loop_
_entity_poly.entity_id
_entity_poly.type
_entity_poly.pdbx_seq_one_letter_code
_entity_poly.pdbx_strand_id
1 'polypeptide(L)'
;MLMKDDYMKNGQLKAGYNVQIVTEGQYALAYSIFPNPTDTRTLIPFLNEIEKHYFPLPKYIVADAGYGSEQNYEDILSNRKCEALIP
;
A
#
# COMPACT_ATOMS: atom_id res chain seq x y z
N MET A 1 -0.07 -10.45 -4.74
CA MET A 1 0.51 -11.72 -5.25
C MET A 1 -0.57 -12.80 -5.33
N LEU A 2 -0.60 -13.66 -6.36
CA LEU A 2 -1.46 -14.88 -6.37
C LEU A 2 -0.59 -16.07 -5.98
N MET A 3 -0.72 -16.56 -4.74
CA MET A 3 0.05 -17.72 -4.30
C MET A 3 -0.58 -19.01 -4.82
N LYS A 4 0.13 -19.71 -5.71
CA LYS A 4 -0.19 -21.08 -6.11
C LYS A 4 0.78 -22.04 -5.42
N ASP A 5 0.25 -23.13 -4.90
CA ASP A 5 0.96 -24.41 -4.90
C ASP A 5 -0.06 -25.51 -4.71
N ASP A 6 -0.19 -26.35 -5.73
CA ASP A 6 -0.95 -27.57 -5.61
C ASP A 6 -0.12 -28.76 -6.08
N TYR A 7 0.50 -29.45 -5.13
CA TYR A 7 1.11 -30.77 -5.36
C TYR A 7 0.03 -31.83 -5.73
N MET A 8 -1.24 -31.58 -5.38
CA MET A 8 -2.38 -32.48 -5.54
C MET A 8 -3.31 -32.11 -6.72
N LYS A 9 -3.01 -31.07 -7.51
CA LYS A 9 -3.77 -30.62 -8.72
C LYS A 9 -5.28 -30.38 -8.51
N ASN A 10 -5.74 -30.05 -7.31
CA ASN A 10 -7.15 -29.74 -7.01
C ASN A 10 -7.54 -28.24 -7.11
N GLY A 11 -6.61 -27.36 -7.48
CA GLY A 11 -6.90 -25.98 -7.90
C GLY A 11 -7.25 -25.01 -6.79
N GLN A 12 -7.00 -25.35 -5.52
CA GLN A 12 -7.34 -24.49 -4.39
C GLN A 12 -6.26 -23.43 -4.16
N LEU A 13 -6.65 -22.15 -4.15
CA LEU A 13 -5.74 -21.02 -3.97
C LEU A 13 -5.34 -20.88 -2.49
N LYS A 14 -4.05 -20.64 -2.22
CA LYS A 14 -3.61 -20.24 -0.87
C LYS A 14 -3.94 -18.77 -0.63
N ALA A 15 -4.29 -18.45 0.62
CA ALA A 15 -4.45 -17.06 1.04
C ALA A 15 -3.10 -16.34 0.90
N GLY A 16 -3.04 -15.35 0.02
CA GLY A 16 -1.90 -14.46 -0.16
C GLY A 16 -2.26 -13.08 0.37
N TYR A 17 -1.29 -12.43 1.02
CA TYR A 17 -1.45 -11.08 1.54
C TYR A 17 -0.30 -10.20 1.05
N ASN A 18 -0.61 -8.96 0.71
CA ASN A 18 0.35 -7.92 0.42
C ASN A 18 0.64 -7.15 1.71
N VAL A 19 1.88 -7.21 2.19
CA VAL A 19 2.34 -6.42 3.33
C VAL A 19 2.83 -5.08 2.81
N GLN A 20 2.32 -4.01 3.39
CA GLN A 20 2.67 -2.63 3.09
C GLN A 20 3.48 -2.09 4.25
N ILE A 21 4.62 -1.47 3.97
CA ILE A 21 5.54 -0.94 4.97
C ILE A 21 5.95 0.46 4.55
N VAL A 22 5.85 1.43 5.46
CA VAL A 22 6.43 2.77 5.26
C VAL A 22 7.73 2.86 6.04
N THR A 23 8.73 3.44 5.39
CA THR A 23 10.08 3.57 5.95
C THR A 23 10.59 4.98 5.82
N GLU A 24 11.35 5.43 6.82
CA GLU A 24 12.06 6.70 6.81
C GLU A 24 13.37 6.52 7.56
N GLY A 25 14.47 7.08 7.06
CA GLY A 25 15.76 7.03 7.74
C GLY A 25 16.27 5.61 8.08
N GLN A 26 15.95 4.59 7.28
CA GLN A 26 16.23 3.16 7.54
C GLN A 26 15.42 2.51 8.67
N TYR A 27 14.36 3.16 9.15
CA TYR A 27 13.42 2.60 10.12
C TYR A 27 12.08 2.27 9.45
N ALA A 28 11.45 1.18 9.88
CA ALA A 28 10.05 0.90 9.57
C ALA A 28 9.17 1.66 10.58
N LEU A 29 8.29 2.53 10.07
CA LEU A 29 7.48 3.40 10.93
C LEU A 29 6.03 2.92 11.08
N ALA A 30 5.48 2.30 10.04
CA ALA A 30 4.14 1.71 10.07
C ALA A 30 4.05 0.54 9.08
N TYR A 31 3.11 -0.37 9.34
CA TYR A 31 2.81 -1.47 8.44
C TYR A 31 1.32 -1.78 8.41
N SER A 32 0.88 -2.43 7.34
CA SER A 32 -0.48 -2.97 7.21
C SER A 32 -0.50 -4.17 6.29
N ILE A 33 -1.50 -5.04 6.46
CA ILE A 33 -1.62 -6.30 5.73
C ILE A 33 -2.91 -6.26 4.92
N PHE A 34 -2.80 -6.41 3.61
CA PHE A 34 -3.93 -6.33 2.70
C PHE A 34 -4.15 -7.68 2.00
N PRO A 35 -5.39 -8.15 1.86
CA PRO A 35 -5.71 -9.32 1.04
C PRO A 35 -5.66 -9.01 -0.47
N ASN A 36 -5.47 -7.73 -0.83
CA ASN A 36 -5.43 -7.28 -2.21
C ASN A 36 -4.22 -7.88 -2.94
N PRO A 37 -4.39 -8.35 -4.19
CA PRO A 37 -3.28 -8.91 -4.96
C PRO A 37 -2.35 -7.83 -5.53
N THR A 38 -2.83 -6.60 -5.72
CA THR A 38 -2.08 -5.46 -6.27
C THR A 38 -2.10 -4.27 -5.32
N ASP A 39 -1.09 -3.42 -5.44
CA ASP A 39 -0.82 -2.37 -4.46
C ASP A 39 -1.67 -1.12 -4.65
N THR A 40 -2.20 -0.90 -5.85
CA THR A 40 -3.00 0.28 -6.22
C THR A 40 -4.13 0.58 -5.23
N ARG A 41 -4.85 -0.45 -4.77
CA ARG A 41 -5.99 -0.30 -3.85
C ARG A 41 -5.60 -0.26 -2.37
N THR A 42 -4.31 -0.41 -2.06
CA THR A 42 -3.81 -0.48 -0.69
C THR A 42 -3.36 0.88 -0.16
N LEU A 43 -3.02 1.83 -1.05
CA LEU A 43 -2.44 3.12 -0.64
C LEU A 43 -3.35 3.92 0.28
N ILE A 44 -4.55 4.27 -0.19
CA ILE A 44 -5.48 5.14 0.56
C ILE A 44 -5.85 4.50 1.91
N PRO A 45 -6.24 3.21 1.99
CA PRO A 45 -6.43 2.55 3.27
C PRO A 45 -5.19 2.59 4.17
N PHE A 46 -4.00 2.42 3.62
CA PHE A 46 -2.76 2.45 4.40
C PHE A 46 -2.45 3.85 4.94
N LEU A 47 -2.61 4.90 4.13
CA LEU A 47 -2.44 6.28 4.56
C LEU A 47 -3.43 6.66 5.68
N ASN A 48 -4.69 6.20 5.58
CA ASN A 48 -5.68 6.38 6.64
C ASN A 48 -5.26 5.71 7.96
N GLU A 49 -4.71 4.49 7.90
CA GLU A 49 -4.20 3.79 9.08
C GLU A 49 -3.02 4.54 9.70
N ILE A 50 -2.11 5.07 8.88
CA ILE A 50 -0.97 5.87 9.35
C ILE A 50 -1.45 7.11 10.11
N GLU A 51 -2.34 7.91 9.52
CA GLU A 51 -2.87 9.12 10.16
C GLU A 51 -3.62 8.85 11.45
N LYS A 52 -4.35 7.74 11.48
CA LYS A 52 -5.20 7.38 12.62
C LYS A 52 -4.41 6.81 13.79
N HIS A 53 -3.36 6.04 13.52
CA HIS A 53 -2.73 5.19 14.53
C HIS A 53 -1.23 5.44 14.74
N TYR A 54 -0.54 6.05 13.78
CA TYR A 54 0.92 6.16 13.81
C TYR A 54 1.39 7.61 13.92
N PHE A 55 1.17 8.44 12.90
CA PHE A 55 1.65 9.81 12.84
C PHE A 55 0.98 10.64 11.72
N PRO A 56 1.00 11.97 11.80
CA PRO A 56 0.58 12.84 10.70
C PRO A 56 1.44 12.60 9.45
N LEU A 57 0.80 12.60 8.27
CA LEU A 57 1.53 12.34 7.02
C LEU A 57 2.59 13.41 6.71
N PRO A 58 3.75 12.98 6.16
CA PRO A 58 4.77 13.92 5.70
C PRO A 58 4.32 14.66 4.43
N LYS A 59 5.04 15.73 4.09
CA LYS A 59 4.79 16.51 2.88
C LYS A 59 4.88 15.64 1.61
N TYR A 60 5.83 14.71 1.55
CA TYR A 60 6.09 13.89 0.37
C TYR A 60 5.65 12.45 0.62
N ILE A 61 4.82 11.93 -0.27
CA ILE A 61 4.44 10.52 -0.31
C ILE A 61 5.19 9.87 -1.47
N VAL A 62 6.16 9.02 -1.15
CA VAL A 62 7.00 8.30 -2.11
C VAL A 62 6.52 6.85 -2.21
N ALA A 63 6.25 6.37 -3.41
CA ALA A 63 5.87 4.99 -3.66
C ALA A 63 6.28 4.55 -5.07
N ASP A 64 6.24 3.25 -5.36
CA ASP A 64 6.51 2.74 -6.70
C ASP A 64 5.33 2.95 -7.66
N ALA A 65 5.54 2.67 -8.95
CA ALA A 65 4.52 2.84 -9.99
C ALA A 65 3.26 1.99 -9.78
N GLY A 66 3.30 0.93 -8.97
CA GLY A 66 2.14 0.11 -8.63
C GLY A 66 1.04 0.86 -7.87
N TYR A 67 1.40 1.98 -7.24
CA TYR A 67 0.48 2.89 -6.56
C TYR A 67 0.02 4.05 -7.44
N GLY A 68 0.55 4.20 -8.66
CA GLY A 68 0.26 5.28 -9.58
C GLY A 68 -1.12 5.16 -10.25
N SER A 69 -2.20 5.44 -9.51
CA SER A 69 -3.55 5.55 -10.07
C SER A 69 -4.11 6.95 -9.89
N GLU A 70 -4.97 7.39 -10.82
CA GLU A 70 -5.67 8.68 -10.75
C GLU A 70 -6.32 8.88 -9.37
N GLN A 71 -6.99 7.85 -8.85
CA GLN A 71 -7.62 7.90 -7.52
C GLN A 71 -6.62 8.17 -6.40
N ASN A 72 -5.43 7.56 -6.46
CA ASN A 72 -4.39 7.77 -5.45
C ASN A 72 -3.77 9.17 -5.56
N TYR A 73 -3.54 9.67 -6.78
CA TYR A 73 -3.04 11.03 -6.98
C TYR A 73 -4.06 12.07 -6.49
N GLU A 74 -5.34 11.91 -6.81
CA GLU A 74 -6.41 12.80 -6.35
C GLU A 74 -6.48 12.83 -4.81
N ASP A 75 -6.39 11.67 -4.15
CA ASP A 75 -6.42 11.61 -2.70
C ASP A 75 -5.22 12.33 -2.05
N ILE A 76 -4.01 12.11 -2.59
CA ILE A 76 -2.78 12.73 -2.06
C ILE A 76 -2.80 14.25 -2.28
N LEU A 77 -3.14 14.70 -3.50
CA LEU A 77 -3.04 16.10 -3.89
C LEU A 77 -4.20 16.93 -3.34
N SER A 78 -5.44 16.47 -3.52
CA SER A 78 -6.64 17.25 -3.20
C SER A 78 -7.07 17.08 -1.74
N ASN A 79 -7.13 15.84 -1.26
CA ASN A 79 -7.66 15.56 0.09
C ASN A 79 -6.61 15.79 1.17
N ARG A 80 -5.38 15.29 0.96
CA ARG A 80 -4.30 15.32 1.95
C ARG A 80 -3.38 16.54 1.81
N LYS A 81 -3.39 17.20 0.64
CA LYS A 81 -2.51 18.34 0.33
C LYS A 81 -1.02 17.99 0.48
N CYS A 82 -0.67 16.76 0.14
CA CYS A 82 0.69 16.25 0.08
C CYS A 82 1.17 16.23 -1.38
N GLU A 83 2.47 16.06 -1.58
CA GLU A 83 3.09 15.88 -2.90
C GLU A 83 3.35 14.39 -3.16
N ALA A 84 2.83 13.89 -4.28
CA ALA A 84 3.04 12.50 -4.71
C ALA A 84 4.34 12.40 -5.54
N LEU A 85 5.29 11.59 -5.07
CA LEU A 85 6.49 11.21 -5.80
C LEU A 85 6.36 9.73 -6.20
N ILE A 86 5.45 9.49 -7.13
CA ILE A 86 5.11 8.16 -7.66
C ILE A 86 5.42 8.18 -9.17
N PRO A 87 6.28 7.28 -9.69
CA PRO A 87 6.69 7.24 -11.10
C PRO A 87 5.57 6.91 -12.09
#